data_AF-X1F8A9-F1
#
_entry.id   AF-X1F8A9-F1
#
_cell.length_a   1.000
_cell.length_b   1.000
_cell.length_c   1.000
_cell.angle_alpha   90.00
_cell.angle_beta   90.00
_cell.angle_gamma   90.00
#
_symmetry.space_group_name_H-M   'P 1'
#
loop_
_entity.id
_entity.type
_entity.pdbx_description
1 polymer ?
#
loop_
_entity_poly.entity_id
_entity_poly.type
_entity_poly.pdbx_seq_one_letter_code
_entity_poly.pdbx_strand_id
1 'polypeptide(L)' 'MPYVNQEKLYGIKPGPPPEAVNPKFELEAIPTFYFFNKNGEYLGQIIEHPKETIEEDTLEIIKENL' A
#
# COMPACT_ATOMS: atom_id res chain seq x y z
N MET A 1 -13.31 26.63 -29.50
CA MET A 1 -14.23 25.99 -28.53
C MET A 1 -13.60 26.15 -27.14
N PRO A 2 -14.24 26.80 -26.16
CA PRO A 2 -13.67 26.86 -24.81
C PRO A 2 -13.72 25.47 -24.17
N TYR A 3 -12.61 25.06 -23.55
CA TYR A 3 -12.55 23.83 -22.76
C TYR A 3 -13.43 23.99 -21.52
N VAL A 4 -14.42 23.11 -21.38
CA VAL A 4 -15.31 23.09 -20.21
C VAL A 4 -14.53 22.47 -19.05
N ASN A 5 -14.47 23.19 -17.92
CA ASN A 5 -13.81 22.69 -16.70
C ASN A 5 -14.63 21.52 -16.12
N GLN A 6 -14.07 20.32 -16.22
CA GLN A 6 -14.71 19.02 -16.00
C GLN A 6 -15.17 18.81 -14.54
N GLU A 7 -14.58 19.55 -13.59
CA GLU A 7 -14.93 19.55 -12.17
C GLU A 7 -16.38 20.01 -11.91
N LYS A 8 -16.93 20.85 -12.78
CA LYS A 8 -18.25 21.45 -12.59
C LYS A 8 -19.41 20.54 -12.99
N LEU A 9 -19.16 19.43 -13.69
CA LEU A 9 -20.21 18.64 -14.34
C LEU A 9 -20.71 17.44 -13.52
N TYR A 10 -19.94 16.90 -12.57
CA TYR A 10 -20.32 15.64 -11.92
C TYR A 10 -20.23 15.58 -10.39
N GLY A 11 -19.66 16.58 -9.69
CA GLY A 11 -19.57 16.53 -8.22
C GLY A 11 -18.77 15.33 -7.66
N ILE A 12 -18.07 14.59 -8.52
CA ILE A 12 -17.24 13.46 -8.15
C ILE A 12 -15.93 14.05 -7.62
N LYS A 13 -15.77 14.08 -6.30
CA LYS A 13 -14.44 14.26 -5.71
C LYS A 13 -13.55 13.14 -6.27
N PRO A 14 -12.35 13.44 -6.80
CA PRO A 14 -11.44 12.38 -7.20
C PRO A 14 -11.26 11.45 -6.00
N GLY A 15 -11.52 10.16 -6.20
CA GLY A 15 -11.23 9.15 -5.18
C GLY A 15 -9.76 9.25 -4.78
N PRO A 16 -9.37 8.73 -3.60
CA PRO A 16 -7.95 8.60 -3.29
C PRO A 16 -7.23 7.95 -4.48
N PRO A 17 -6.01 8.38 -4.81
CA PRO A 17 -5.26 7.76 -5.90
C PRO A 17 -5.26 6.24 -5.68
N PRO A 18 -5.41 5.42 -6.74
CA PRO A 18 -5.35 3.97 -6.59
C PRO A 18 -4.11 3.59 -5.77
N GLU A 19 -4.19 2.63 -4.85
CA GLU A 19 -3.02 2.24 -4.05
C GLU A 19 -1.81 1.90 -4.93
N ALA A 20 -2.04 1.45 -6.17
CA ALA A 20 -1.05 1.19 -7.22
C ALA A 20 -0.28 2.41 -7.74
N VAL A 21 -0.71 3.65 -7.42
CA VAL A 21 -0.04 4.91 -7.82
C VAL A 21 0.61 5.60 -6.63
N ASN A 22 0.53 5.03 -5.43
CA ASN A 22 1.18 5.57 -4.26
C ASN A 22 2.67 5.19 -4.29
N PRO A 23 3.61 6.14 -4.47
CA PRO A 23 5.04 5.85 -4.49
C PRO A 23 5.58 5.28 -3.17
N LYS A 24 4.74 5.21 -2.12
CA LYS A 24 5.05 4.53 -0.86
C LYS A 24 5.10 2.99 -0.99
N PHE A 25 4.49 2.42 -2.02
CA PHE A 25 4.42 0.97 -2.26
C PHE A 25 5.12 0.65 -3.57
N GLU A 26 6.46 0.67 -3.54
CA GLU A 26 7.30 0.20 -4.65
C GLU A 26 7.12 -1.32 -4.78
N LEU A 27 6.14 -1.72 -5.59
CA LEU A 27 5.77 -3.11 -5.79
C LEU A 27 6.79 -3.78 -6.72
N GLU A 28 7.77 -4.46 -6.12
CA GLU A 28 8.85 -5.14 -6.84
C GLU A 28 8.39 -6.48 -7.46
N ALA A 29 7.57 -7.25 -6.72
CA ALA A 29 7.08 -8.56 -7.17
C ALA A 29 5.69 -8.89 -6.60
N ILE A 30 5.08 -9.98 -7.09
CA ILE A 30 3.74 -10.42 -6.70
C ILE A 30 3.79 -11.93 -6.36
N PRO A 31 3.21 -12.38 -5.23
CA PRO A 31 2.47 -11.58 -4.23
C PRO A 31 3.39 -10.81 -3.27
N THR A 32 3.00 -9.60 -2.87
CA THR A 32 3.68 -8.85 -1.78
C THR A 32 2.69 -8.60 -0.65
N PHE A 33 3.12 -8.88 0.59
CA PHE A 33 2.32 -8.68 1.80
C PHE A 33 2.87 -7.51 2.59
N TYR A 34 2.04 -6.50 2.87
CA TYR A 34 2.42 -5.32 3.66
C TYR A 34 1.85 -5.42 5.08
N PHE A 35 2.66 -5.06 6.08
CA PHE A 35 2.28 -5.09 7.49
C PHE A 35 2.22 -3.67 8.06
N PHE A 36 1.13 -3.37 8.78
CA PHE A 36 0.91 -2.08 9.43
C PHE A 36 0.46 -2.29 10.86
N ASN A 37 0.80 -1.34 11.74
CA ASN A 37 0.24 -1.33 13.09
C ASN A 37 -1.16 -0.69 13.12
N LYS A 38 -1.80 -0.72 14.29
CA LYS A 38 -3.14 -0.15 14.52
C LYS A 38 -3.23 1.36 14.27
N ASN A 39 -2.11 2.08 14.25
CA ASN A 39 -2.04 3.51 13.99
C ASN A 39 -1.86 3.81 12.48
N GLY A 40 -1.70 2.78 11.64
CA GLY A 40 -1.43 2.92 10.21
C GLY A 40 0.04 3.12 9.86
N GLU A 41 0.96 2.88 10.80
CA GLU A 41 2.40 2.96 10.55
C GLU A 41 2.89 1.67 9.89
N TYR A 42 3.75 1.81 8.88
CA TYR A 42 4.32 0.70 8.13
C TYR A 42 5.38 -0.02 8.96
N LEU A 43 5.26 -1.34 9.09
CA LEU A 43 6.17 -2.17 9.88
C LEU A 43 7.16 -2.93 8.99
N GLY A 44 6.73 -3.34 7.80
CA GLY A 44 7.53 -4.18 6.91
C GLY A 44 6.69 -4.82 5.81
N GLN A 45 7.35 -5.60 4.95
CA GLN A 45 6.71 -6.33 3.87
C GLN A 45 7.42 -7.67 3.61
N ILE A 46 6.68 -8.64 3.08
CA ILE A 46 7.21 -9.90 2.53
C ILE A 46 7.01 -9.85 1.02
N ILE A 47 8.10 -9.92 0.27
CA ILE A 47 8.10 -9.82 -1.21
C ILE A 47 8.18 -11.22 -1.79
N GLU A 48 7.18 -11.61 -2.58
CA GLU A 48 7.07 -12.86 -3.37
C GLU A 48 7.10 -14.17 -2.57
N HIS A 49 8.18 -14.41 -1.82
CA HIS A 49 8.40 -15.59 -1.01
C HIS A 49 8.98 -15.22 0.37
N PRO A 50 8.56 -15.93 1.44
CA PRO A 50 9.18 -15.76 2.75
C PRO A 50 10.64 -16.22 2.73
N LYS A 51 11.45 -15.75 3.69
CA LYS A 51 12.85 -16.20 3.86
C LYS A 51 12.90 -17.65 4.33
N GLU A 52 12.13 -17.98 5.37
CA GLU A 52 11.97 -19.37 5.84
C GLU A 52 10.51 -19.82 5.83
N THR A 53 9.64 -19.12 6.57
CA THR A 53 8.21 -19.39 6.64
C THR A 53 7.46 -18.08 6.75
N ILE A 54 6.18 -18.06 6.36
CA ILE A 54 5.35 -16.86 6.48
C ILE A 54 5.21 -16.48 7.96
N GLU A 55 5.04 -17.46 8.83
CA GLU A 55 4.85 -17.27 10.27
C GLU A 55 6.08 -16.65 10.94
N GLU A 56 7.28 -17.15 10.64
CA GLU A 56 8.51 -16.62 11.24
C GLU A 56 8.82 -15.22 10.71
N ASP A 57 8.72 -15.00 9.39
CA ASP A 57 8.91 -13.68 8.79
C ASP A 57 7.90 -12.66 9.36
N THR A 58 6.66 -13.08 9.59
CA THR A 58 5.64 -12.23 10.22
C THR A 58 6.00 -11.91 11.67
N LEU A 59 6.52 -12.89 12.42
CA LEU A 59 6.98 -12.69 13.79
C LEU A 59 8.18 -11.74 13.86
N GLU A 60 9.13 -11.83 12.94
CA GLU A 60 10.25 -10.88 12.84
C GLU A 60 9.74 -9.45 12.69
N ILE A 61 8.85 -9.20 11.72
CA ILE A 61 8.30 -7.87 11.42
C ILE A 61 7.55 -7.30 12.63
N ILE A 62 6.79 -8.12 13.36
CA ILE A 62 5.99 -7.66 14.50
C ILE A 62 6.87 -7.46 15.75
N LYS A 63 7.84 -8.34 16.04
CA LYS A 63 8.70 -8.25 17.23
C LYS A 63 9.55 -7.00 17.25
N GLU A 64 10.04 -6.55 16.10
CA GLU A 64 10.84 -5.31 16.00
C GLU A 64 10.01 -4.04 16.27
N ASN A 65 8.68 -4.15 16.26
CA ASN A 65 7.73 -3.03 16.33
C ASN A 65 6.72 -3.13 17.50
N LEU A 66 6.99 -4.03 18.47
CA LEU A 66 6.26 -4.20 19.73
C LEU A 66 6.77 -3.23 20.81
#